data_AF-A0A2D7VQM9-F1
#
_entry.id   AF-A0A2D7VQM9-F1
#
_cell.length_a   1.000
_cell.length_b   1.000
_cell.length_c   1.000
_cell.angle_alpha   90.00
_cell.angle_beta   90.00
_cell.angle_gamma   90.00
#
_symmetry.space_group_name_H-M   'P 1'
#
loop_
_entity.id
_entity.type
_entity.pdbx_description
1 polymer ?
#
loop_
_entity_poly.entity_id
_entity_poly.type
_entity_poly.pdbx_seq_one_letter_code
_entity_poly.pdbx_strand_id
1 'polypeptide(L)' 'ELLKVLKDEGVQVIGDIQEFEYGKFGYIMDHDGNKIELWEPVDSAFE' A
#
# COMPACT_ATOMS: atom_id res chain seq x y z
N GLU A 1 6.33 -8.75 2.46
CA GLU A 1 5.28 -7.73 2.28
C GLU A 1 5.87 -6.50 1.60
N LEU A 2 5.21 -5.97 0.57
CA LEU A 2 5.70 -4.88 -0.29
C LEU A 2 6.00 -3.59 0.50
N LEU A 3 5.09 -3.19 1.39
CA LEU A 3 5.25 -1.95 2.17
C LEU A 3 6.48 -1.96 3.09
N LYS A 4 6.89 -3.14 3.57
CA LYS A 4 8.12 -3.28 4.36
C LYS A 4 9.35 -2.99 3.49
N VAL A 5 9.40 -3.56 2.29
CA VAL A 5 10.47 -3.32 1.32
C VAL A 5 10.53 -1.84 0.95
N LEU A 6 9.39 -1.21 0.67
CA LEU A 6 9.32 0.22 0.36
C LEU A 6 9.83 1.08 1.51
N LYS A 7 9.49 0.77 2.77
CA LYS A 7 10.06 1.46 3.95
C LYS A 7 11.58 1.29 4.05
N ASP A 8 12.08 0.06 3.81
CA ASP A 8 13.52 -0.25 3.86
C ASP A 8 14.29 0.46 2.73
N GLU A 9 13.64 0.70 1.58
CA GLU A 9 14.18 1.48 0.45
C GLU A 9 14.07 3.01 0.64
N GLY A 10 13.52 3.47 1.77
CA GLY A 10 13.39 4.90 2.08
C GLY A 10 12.16 5.58 1.47
N VAL A 11 11.22 4.82 0.92
CA VAL A 11 9.94 5.35 0.43
C VAL A 11 9.09 5.78 1.62
N GLN A 12 8.53 6.98 1.54
CA GLN A 12 7.67 7.52 2.59
C GLN A 12 6.29 6.85 2.52
N VAL A 13 5.98 6.02 3.52
CA VAL A 13 4.62 5.48 3.72
C VAL A 13 3.77 6.50 4.47
N ILE A 14 2.56 6.74 3.97
CA ILE A 14 1.62 7.72 4.51
C ILE A 14 0.54 6.98 5.29
N GLY A 15 0.51 7.19 6.60
CA GLY A 15 -0.50 6.59 7.49
C GLY A 15 -0.34 5.08 7.69
N ASP A 16 -1.42 4.46 8.16
CA ASP A 16 -1.49 3.01 8.40
C ASP A 16 -2.22 2.29 7.25
N ILE A 17 -1.97 0.98 7.13
CA ILE A 17 -2.69 0.12 6.19
C ILE A 17 -4.14 0.00 6.63
N GLN A 18 -5.07 0.22 5.70
CA GLN A 18 -6.49 0.02 5.94
C GLN A 18 -6.89 -1.36 5.46
N GLU A 19 -7.36 -2.21 6.37
CA GLU A 19 -7.83 -3.56 6.04
C GLU A 19 -9.36 -3.59 5.97
N PHE A 20 -9.88 -4.11 4.86
CA PHE A 20 -11.31 -4.33 4.64
C PHE A 20 -11.55 -5.79 4.21
N GLU A 21 -12.81 -6.22 4.26
CA GLU A 21 -13.22 -7.57 3.86
C GLU A 21 -12.88 -7.90 2.39
N TYR A 22 -12.70 -6.87 1.54
CA TYR A 22 -12.40 -6.99 0.12
C TYR A 22 -10.94 -6.66 -0.26
N GLY A 23 -10.08 -6.33 0.71
CA GLY A 23 -8.67 -6.02 0.43
C GLY A 23 -8.04 -5.05 1.41
N LYS A 24 -6.75 -4.80 1.23
CA LYS A 24 -5.94 -3.87 1.99
C LYS A 24 -5.55 -2.67 1.14
N PHE A 25 -5.51 -1.50 1.76
CA PHE A 25 -5.15 -0.25 1.11
C PHE A 25 -4.01 0.42 1.86
N GLY A 26 -3.05 0.97 1.13
CA GLY A 26 -1.93 1.72 1.67
C GLY A 26 -1.58 2.90 0.79
N TYR A 27 -0.91 3.89 1.36
CA TYR A 27 -0.48 5.09 0.63
C TYR A 27 1.01 5.29 0.77
N ILE A 28 1.66 5.66 -0.33
CA ILE A 28 3.07 6.05 -0.35
C ILE A 28 3.24 7.40 -1.06
N MET A 29 4.34 8.08 -0.78
CA MET A 29 4.81 9.24 -1.53
C MET A 29 6.02 8.84 -2.37
N ASP A 30 6.00 9.14 -3.66
CA ASP A 30 7.21 9.05 -4.48
C ASP A 30 8.14 10.26 -4.28
N HIS A 31 9.28 10.26 -4.97
CA HIS A 31 10.27 11.32 -4.90
C HIS A 31 9.81 12.65 -5.54
N ASP A 32 8.79 12.58 -6.40
CA ASP A 32 8.21 13.73 -7.09
C ASP A 32 7.07 14.36 -6.26
N GLY A 33 6.74 13.78 -5.10
CA GLY A 33 5.65 14.23 -4.24
C GLY A 33 4.27 13.77 -4.71
N ASN A 34 4.20 12.76 -5.57
CA ASN A 34 2.94 12.15 -5.95
C ASN A 34 2.51 11.12 -4.89
N LYS A 35 1.24 11.21 -4.51
CA LYS A 35 0.60 10.23 -3.63
C LYS A 35 0.15 9.04 -4.47
N ILE A 36 0.71 7.87 -4.18
CA ILE A 36 0.36 6.60 -4.83
C ILE A 36 -0.50 5.78 -3.86
N GLU A 37 -1.63 5.28 -4.35
CA GLU A 37 -2.49 4.33 -3.64
C GLU A 37 -2.11 2.90 -4.05
N LEU A 38 -1.86 2.06 -3.06
CA LEU A 38 -1.59 0.64 -3.22
C LEU A 38 -2.83 -0.12 -2.77
N TRP A 39 -3.31 -1.01 -3.63
CA TRP A 39 -4.41 -1.92 -3.33
C TRP A 39 -3.95 -3.37 -3.43
N GLU A 40 -4.15 -4.11 -2.34
CA GLU A 40 -3.93 -5.55 -2.26
C GLU A 40 -5.30 -6.24 -2.07
N PRO A 41 -5.91 -6.78 -3.14
CA PRO A 41 -7.16 -7.53 -3.07
C PRO A 41 -7.03 -8.82 -2.22
N VAL A 42 -8.15 -9.28 -1.67
CA VAL A 42 -8.25 -10.64 -1.10
C VAL A 42 -8.45 -11.67 -2.21
N ASP A 43 -7.95 -12.90 -2.03
CA ASP A 43 -8.04 -13.96 -3.04
C ASP A 43 -9.49 -14.24 -3.49
N SER A 44 -10.45 -14.15 -2.57
CA SER A 44 -11.88 -14.32 -2.85
C SER A 44 -12.49 -13.24 -3.75
N ALA A 45 -11.78 -12.14 -4.00
CA ALA A 45 -12.24 -11.10 -4.92
C ALA A 45 -12.03 -11.49 -6.41
N PHE A 46 -11.29 -12.56 -6.69
CA PHE A 46 -10.99 -13.02 -8.05
C PHE A 46 -11.58 -14.40 -8.41
N GLU A 47 -12.40 -14.98 -7.53
CA GLU A 47 -13.17 -16.21 -7.82
C GLU A 47 -14.42 -15.96 -8.66
#